data_AF-A0A640XK81-F1
#
_entry.id   AF-A0A640XK81-F1
#
_cell.length_a   1.000
_cell.length_b   1.000
_cell.length_c   1.000
_cell.angle_alpha   90.00
_cell.angle_beta   90.00
_cell.angle_gamma   90.00
#
_symmetry.space_group_name_H-M   'P 1'
#
loop_
_entity.id
_entity.type
_entity.pdbx_description
1 polymer ?
#
loop_
_entity_poly.entity_id
_entity_poly.type
_entity_poly.pdbx_seq_one_letter_code
_entity_poly.pdbx_strand_id
1 'polypeptide(L)'
;LKQYGYDENTPLIIDEWNYDASLNDLEDHTTERTSAYAIFAIFQILDTGINKQAFFNFVDFEHNPLFSGCPGIMSNDGIIKSVYNAFKALSILQGKQENGINNRLKADITSKDGFLAAIASQTKDSRKVRILISNYVPSKRMLKNAFP
;
A
#
# COMPACT_ATOMS: atom_id res chain seq x y z
N LEU A 1 20.65 0.04 -15.37
CA LEU A 1 21.50 -0.01 -14.16
C LEU A 1 22.97 -0.26 -14.50
N LYS A 2 23.30 -1.33 -15.23
CA LYS A 2 24.69 -1.59 -15.71
C LYS A 2 25.35 -0.39 -16.41
N GLN A 3 24.60 0.36 -17.24
CA GLN A 3 25.10 1.57 -17.90
C GLN A 3 25.51 2.71 -16.95
N TYR A 4 25.04 2.68 -15.70
CA TYR A 4 25.37 3.62 -14.63
C TYR A 4 26.32 3.01 -13.59
N GLY A 5 26.95 1.86 -13.89
CA GLY A 5 27.91 1.19 -13.03
C GLY A 5 27.31 0.31 -11.91
N TYR A 6 25.99 0.12 -11.89
CA TYR A 6 25.35 -0.72 -10.89
C TYR A 6 25.36 -2.19 -11.29
N ASP A 7 25.71 -3.04 -10.32
CA ASP A 7 25.64 -4.50 -10.43
C ASP A 7 24.19 -4.99 -10.59
N GLU A 8 24.01 -6.14 -11.20
CA GLU A 8 22.69 -6.77 -11.38
C GLU A 8 22.03 -7.23 -10.08
N ASN A 9 22.80 -7.39 -9.00
CA ASN A 9 22.30 -7.64 -7.64
C ASN A 9 22.11 -6.36 -6.81
N THR A 10 22.26 -5.18 -7.41
CA THR A 10 22.06 -3.91 -6.69
C THR A 10 20.62 -3.84 -6.19
N PRO A 11 20.39 -3.67 -4.87
CA PRO A 11 19.04 -3.60 -4.33
C PRO A 11 18.26 -2.40 -4.86
N LEU A 12 17.03 -2.64 -5.28
CA LEU A 12 16.08 -1.60 -5.63
C LEU A 12 15.27 -1.19 -4.40
N ILE A 13 15.30 0.09 -4.09
CA ILE A 13 14.64 0.66 -2.92
C ILE A 13 13.75 1.81 -3.40
N ILE A 14 12.47 1.77 -3.01
CA ILE A 14 11.60 2.94 -3.03
C ILE A 14 11.72 3.58 -1.65
N ASP A 15 12.33 4.76 -1.59
CA ASP A 15 12.45 5.52 -0.35
C ASP A 15 11.10 6.09 0.09
N GLU A 16 10.25 6.52 -0.84
CA GLU A 16 8.94 7.08 -0.55
C GLU A 16 7.90 6.71 -1.62
N TRP A 17 6.73 6.28 -1.16
CA TRP A 17 5.52 6.24 -1.97
C TRP A 17 4.29 6.55 -1.10
N ASN A 18 3.29 7.17 -1.71
CA ASN A 18 1.95 7.32 -1.16
C ASN A 18 0.93 7.40 -2.31
N TYR A 19 -0.34 7.47 -1.96
CA TYR A 19 -1.40 7.97 -2.81
C TYR A 19 -1.10 9.42 -3.20
N ASP A 20 -1.09 9.72 -4.50
CA ASP A 20 -0.99 11.10 -4.98
C ASP A 20 -2.39 11.72 -4.99
N ALA A 21 -2.79 12.30 -3.87
CA ALA A 21 -3.85 13.28 -3.87
C ALA A 21 -3.28 14.57 -4.48
N SER A 22 -3.54 14.79 -5.77
CA SER A 22 -3.26 16.10 -6.35
C SER A 22 -3.81 17.21 -5.43
N LEU A 23 -3.20 18.40 -5.39
CA LEU A 23 -3.49 19.47 -4.42
C LEU A 23 -4.99 19.84 -4.20
N ASN A 24 -5.91 19.42 -5.07
CA ASN A 24 -7.35 19.65 -4.91
C ASN A 24 -8.15 18.43 -4.41
N ASP A 25 -7.52 17.26 -4.22
CA ASP A 25 -8.15 16.01 -3.77
C ASP A 25 -7.57 15.53 -2.43
N LEU A 26 -6.96 16.46 -1.66
CA LEU A 26 -6.31 16.19 -0.36
C LEU A 26 -7.21 15.37 0.58
N GLU A 27 -8.53 15.58 0.53
CA GLU A 27 -9.51 14.79 1.29
C GLU A 27 -9.35 13.28 1.12
N ASP A 28 -8.90 12.77 -0.03
CA ASP A 28 -8.74 11.34 -0.26
C ASP A 28 -7.76 10.67 0.71
N HIS A 29 -6.76 11.40 1.24
CA HIS A 29 -5.85 10.91 2.29
C HIS A 29 -6.56 10.60 3.62
N THR A 30 -7.79 11.10 3.79
CA THR A 30 -8.61 10.92 5.00
C THR A 30 -9.72 9.89 4.81
N THR A 31 -9.85 9.32 3.61
CA THR A 31 -10.88 8.34 3.26
C THR A 31 -10.32 6.92 3.13
N GLU A 32 -11.21 5.94 2.97
CA GLU A 32 -10.87 4.54 2.67
C GLU A 32 -10.19 4.36 1.30
N ARG A 33 -10.23 5.37 0.41
CA ARG A 33 -9.57 5.30 -0.89
C ARG A 33 -8.07 5.10 -0.74
N THR A 34 -7.43 5.82 0.18
CA THR A 34 -5.99 5.67 0.47
C THR A 34 -5.67 4.29 1.03
N SER A 35 -6.53 3.72 1.88
CA SER A 35 -6.39 2.33 2.34
C SER A 35 -6.42 1.34 1.18
N ALA A 36 -7.38 1.51 0.27
CA ALA A 36 -7.54 0.62 -0.87
C ALA A 36 -6.35 0.74 -1.83
N TYR A 37 -5.91 1.96 -2.11
CA TYR A 37 -4.71 2.24 -2.89
C TYR A 37 -3.48 1.61 -2.26
N ALA A 38 -3.25 1.74 -0.94
CA ALA A 38 -2.05 1.23 -0.30
C ALA A 38 -1.89 -0.29 -0.49
N ILE A 39 -2.98 -1.05 -0.33
CA ILE A 39 -2.94 -2.50 -0.58
C ILE A 39 -2.78 -2.81 -2.07
N PHE A 40 -3.44 -2.06 -2.95
CA PHE A 40 -3.28 -2.20 -4.39
C PHE A 40 -1.83 -1.95 -4.84
N ALA A 41 -1.21 -0.87 -4.39
CA ALA A 41 0.17 -0.53 -4.69
C ALA A 41 1.13 -1.60 -4.19
N ILE A 42 0.95 -2.09 -2.95
CA ILE A 42 1.78 -3.19 -2.41
C ILE A 42 1.62 -4.46 -3.24
N PHE A 43 0.39 -4.81 -3.64
CA PHE A 43 0.15 -5.95 -4.51
C PHE A 43 0.94 -5.84 -5.83
N GLN A 44 0.94 -4.66 -6.46
CA GLN A 44 1.72 -4.42 -7.69
C GLN A 44 3.23 -4.49 -7.41
N ILE A 45 3.71 -3.89 -6.32
CA ILE A 45 5.15 -3.86 -5.95
C ILE A 45 5.70 -5.26 -5.69
N LEU A 46 4.91 -6.18 -5.12
CA LEU A 46 5.35 -7.53 -4.74
C LEU A 46 5.96 -8.33 -5.90
N ASP A 47 5.66 -7.98 -7.16
CA ASP A 47 6.11 -8.69 -8.36
C ASP A 47 7.11 -7.89 -9.22
N THR A 48 7.62 -6.77 -8.71
CA THR A 48 8.51 -5.84 -9.46
C THR A 48 10.02 -6.08 -9.24
N GLY A 49 10.39 -6.92 -8.28
CA GLY A 49 11.79 -7.08 -7.85
C GLY A 49 12.31 -5.99 -6.91
N ILE A 50 11.46 -5.06 -6.45
CA ILE A 50 11.80 -4.08 -5.41
C ILE A 50 12.10 -4.80 -4.09
N ASN A 51 13.26 -4.49 -3.50
CA ASN A 51 13.73 -5.14 -2.27
C ASN A 51 13.20 -4.46 -1.01
N LYS A 52 13.05 -3.14 -1.03
CA LYS A 52 12.56 -2.35 0.10
C LYS A 52 11.68 -1.21 -0.39
N GLN A 53 10.69 -0.87 0.42
CA GLN A 53 9.82 0.26 0.19
C GLN A 53 9.51 0.93 1.53
N ALA A 54 9.22 2.23 1.52
CA ALA A 54 8.62 2.91 2.66
C ALA A 54 7.42 3.75 2.25
N PHE A 55 6.32 3.57 2.98
CA PHE A 55 5.13 4.39 2.83
C PHE A 55 5.38 5.74 3.50
N PHE A 56 5.29 6.80 2.71
CA PHE A 56 5.31 8.16 3.20
C PHE A 56 3.89 8.52 3.62
N ASN A 57 3.54 8.88 4.85
CA ASN A 57 4.40 8.96 6.03
C ASN A 57 3.66 8.52 7.31
N PHE A 58 4.38 8.50 8.44
CA PHE A 58 3.86 7.92 9.69
C PHE A 58 2.87 8.84 10.42
N VAL A 59 3.15 10.14 10.47
CA VAL A 59 2.34 11.17 11.14
C VAL A 59 2.21 12.35 10.20
N ASP A 60 1.05 12.99 10.15
CA ASP A 60 0.87 14.26 9.43
C ASP A 60 1.93 15.28 9.82
N PHE A 61 2.37 16.11 8.89
CA PHE A 61 3.38 17.14 9.17
C PHE A 61 2.81 18.57 9.20
N GLU A 62 1.54 18.76 8.83
CA GLU A 62 0.89 20.08 8.88
C GLU A 62 -0.06 20.20 10.08
N HIS A 63 0.04 21.33 10.78
CA HIS A 63 -0.87 21.70 11.86
C HIS A 63 -2.10 22.40 11.27
N ASN A 64 -3.21 21.67 11.21
CA ASN A 64 -4.59 22.08 10.89
C ASN A 64 -5.00 22.24 9.41
N PRO A 65 -6.26 21.84 9.08
CA PRO A 65 -7.26 21.19 9.94
C PRO A 65 -6.94 19.71 10.26
N LEU A 66 -7.62 19.12 11.27
CA LEU A 66 -7.43 17.71 11.72
C LEU A 66 -7.43 16.68 10.57
N PHE A 67 -8.23 16.96 9.54
CA PHE A 67 -8.31 16.21 8.30
C PHE A 67 -7.93 17.15 7.14
N SER A 68 -6.69 17.62 7.15
CA SER A 68 -6.11 18.50 6.11
C SER A 68 -5.83 17.77 4.79
N GLY A 69 -6.04 16.45 4.77
CA GLY A 69 -5.57 15.63 3.67
C GLY A 69 -4.06 15.45 3.65
N CYS A 70 -3.39 15.67 4.78
CA CYS A 70 -2.01 15.28 4.94
C CYS A 70 -1.83 13.75 4.72
N PRO A 71 -0.65 13.34 4.22
CA PRO A 71 -0.37 11.96 3.79
C PRO A 71 -0.19 10.94 4.92
N GLY A 72 -0.20 11.36 6.19
CA GLY A 72 0.15 10.53 7.32
C GLY A 72 -0.86 9.42 7.57
N ILE A 73 -0.37 8.25 7.99
CA ILE A 73 -1.24 7.17 8.47
C ILE A 73 -1.95 7.51 9.80
N MET A 74 -1.46 8.54 10.50
CA MET A 74 -2.05 9.12 11.70
C MET A 74 -2.02 10.65 11.61
N SER A 75 -3.01 11.30 12.23
CA SER A 75 -2.99 12.76 12.39
C SER A 75 -1.95 13.20 13.42
N ASN A 76 -1.65 14.50 13.42
CA ASN A 76 -0.79 15.14 14.43
C ASN A 76 -1.33 14.99 15.87
N ASP A 77 -2.64 14.82 16.03
CA ASP A 77 -3.31 14.56 17.32
C ASP A 77 -3.36 13.07 17.68
N GLY A 78 -2.67 12.21 16.91
CA GLY A 78 -2.63 10.77 17.14
C GLY A 78 -3.89 10.03 16.68
N ILE A 79 -4.75 10.65 15.89
CA ILE A 79 -5.94 9.98 15.33
C ILE A 79 -5.51 9.05 14.20
N ILE A 80 -5.84 7.77 14.36
CA ILE A 80 -5.58 6.75 13.36
C ILE A 80 -6.44 6.99 12.12
N LYS A 81 -5.81 7.07 10.93
CA LYS A 81 -6.53 7.11 9.66
C LYS A 81 -6.82 5.72 9.12
N SER A 82 -7.74 5.64 8.17
CA SER A 82 -8.15 4.40 7.49
C SER A 82 -6.94 3.56 7.02
N VAL A 83 -5.93 4.20 6.42
CA VAL A 83 -4.75 3.55 5.84
C VAL A 83 -3.91 2.80 6.87
N TYR A 84 -3.88 3.24 8.13
CA TYR A 84 -3.23 2.50 9.21
C TYR A 84 -3.85 1.11 9.38
N ASN A 85 -5.17 0.99 9.25
CA ASN A 85 -5.85 -0.30 9.36
C ASN A 85 -5.52 -1.23 8.19
N ALA A 86 -5.24 -0.68 7.00
CA ALA A 86 -4.72 -1.45 5.87
C ALA A 86 -3.35 -2.05 6.19
N PHE A 87 -2.41 -1.26 6.73
CA PHE A 87 -1.11 -1.76 7.17
C PHE A 87 -1.21 -2.73 8.34
N LYS A 88 -2.14 -2.52 9.27
CA LYS A 88 -2.42 -3.47 10.36
C LYS A 88 -2.88 -4.82 9.79
N ALA A 89 -3.81 -4.83 8.83
CA ALA A 89 -4.26 -6.04 8.16
C ALA A 89 -3.12 -6.74 7.41
N LEU A 90 -2.28 -5.98 6.70
CA LEU A 90 -1.09 -6.52 6.04
C LEU A 90 -0.11 -7.15 7.03
N SER A 91 0.09 -6.55 8.21
CA SER A 91 0.97 -7.13 9.24
C SER A 91 0.46 -8.47 9.77
N ILE A 92 -0.87 -8.62 9.90
CA ILE A 92 -1.50 -9.89 10.29
C ILE A 92 -1.28 -10.94 9.19
N LEU A 93 -1.42 -10.54 7.92
CA LEU A 93 -1.14 -11.39 6.77
C LEU A 93 0.32 -11.86 6.76
N GLN A 94 1.28 -10.96 7.00
CA GLN A 94 2.71 -11.28 7.06
C GLN A 94 3.08 -12.22 8.23
N GLY A 95 2.19 -12.43 9.19
CA GLY A 95 2.40 -13.37 10.29
C GLY A 95 2.86 -12.72 11.60
N LYS A 96 2.57 -11.43 11.80
CA LYS A 96 2.84 -10.72 13.07
C LYS A 96 2.27 -11.46 14.28
N GLN A 97 1.11 -12.12 14.15
CA GLN A 97 0.47 -12.89 15.23
C GLN A 97 1.22 -14.20 15.55
N GLU A 98 1.98 -14.72 14.60
CA GLU A 98 2.72 -15.98 14.70
C GLU A 98 4.21 -15.76 15.03
N ASN A 99 4.63 -14.50 15.26
CA ASN A 99 6.04 -14.11 15.42
C ASN A 99 6.95 -14.69 14.32
N GLY A 100 6.44 -14.72 13.08
CA GLY A 100 7.17 -15.30 11.96
C GLY A 100 6.57 -14.92 10.61
N ILE A 101 7.38 -15.03 9.56
CA ILE A 101 6.95 -14.74 8.19
C ILE A 101 6.13 -15.93 7.67
N ASN A 102 4.89 -15.68 7.26
CA ASN A 102 4.00 -16.67 6.65
C ASN A 102 4.41 -16.97 5.20
N ASN A 103 3.95 -18.12 4.69
CA ASN A 103 4.15 -18.50 3.30
C ASN A 103 3.25 -17.64 2.40
N ARG A 104 3.81 -16.84 1.49
CA ARG A 104 3.02 -16.12 0.47
C ARG A 104 2.37 -17.14 -0.46
N LEU A 105 1.07 -17.02 -0.67
CA LEU A 105 0.34 -17.78 -1.67
C LEU A 105 0.15 -16.94 -2.93
N LYS A 106 0.15 -17.59 -4.09
CA LYS A 106 -0.29 -16.95 -5.33
C LYS A 106 -1.80 -16.71 -5.25
N ALA A 107 -2.24 -15.48 -5.50
CA ALA A 107 -3.65 -15.13 -5.61
C ALA A 107 -3.93 -14.73 -7.05
N ASP A 108 -4.71 -15.56 -7.76
CA ASP A 108 -5.10 -15.26 -9.14
C ASP A 108 -6.41 -14.45 -9.14
N ILE A 109 -6.32 -13.21 -9.62
CA ILE A 109 -7.47 -12.32 -9.76
C ILE A 109 -7.96 -12.44 -11.20
N THR A 110 -9.08 -13.12 -11.40
CA THR A 110 -9.68 -13.33 -12.74
C THR A 110 -10.56 -12.17 -13.20
N SER A 111 -10.63 -11.10 -12.40
CA SER A 111 -11.40 -9.90 -12.70
C SER A 111 -10.83 -9.17 -13.92
N LYS A 112 -11.71 -8.70 -14.81
CA LYS A 112 -11.35 -7.71 -15.84
C LYS A 112 -11.09 -6.32 -15.25
N ASP A 113 -11.46 -6.11 -13.99
CA ASP A 113 -11.26 -4.86 -13.27
C ASP A 113 -9.80 -4.75 -12.80
N GLY A 114 -9.04 -3.87 -13.45
CA GLY A 114 -7.60 -3.71 -13.25
C GLY A 114 -7.20 -3.13 -11.88
N PHE A 115 -8.16 -2.82 -11.01
CA PHE A 115 -7.92 -2.19 -9.71
C PHE A 115 -8.30 -3.05 -8.50
N LEU A 116 -8.70 -4.31 -8.73
CA LEU A 116 -8.88 -5.30 -7.68
C LEU A 116 -7.52 -5.94 -7.34
N ALA A 117 -7.19 -6.01 -6.05
CA ALA A 117 -5.99 -6.64 -5.53
C ALA A 117 -6.31 -7.69 -4.48
N ALA A 118 -5.51 -8.76 -4.44
CA ALA A 118 -5.63 -9.84 -3.48
C ALA A 118 -4.23 -10.32 -3.10
N ILE A 119 -3.92 -10.26 -1.81
CA ILE A 119 -2.69 -10.80 -1.23
C ILE A 119 -3.11 -11.96 -0.34
N ALA A 120 -2.46 -13.11 -0.49
CA ALA A 120 -2.76 -14.29 0.30
C ALA A 120 -1.52 -14.83 1.00
N SER A 121 -1.73 -15.40 2.19
CA SER A 121 -0.70 -16.08 2.96
C SER A 121 -1.25 -17.30 3.66
N GLN A 122 -0.37 -18.23 3.99
CA GLN A 122 -0.65 -19.39 4.82
C GLN A 122 0.28 -19.42 6.01
N THR A 123 -0.24 -19.76 7.19
CA THR A 123 0.59 -20.01 8.36
C THR A 123 1.56 -21.16 8.09
N LYS A 124 2.73 -21.15 8.73
CA LYS A 124 3.77 -22.18 8.54
C LYS A 124 3.27 -23.60 8.82
N ASP A 125 2.36 -23.74 9.77
CA ASP A 125 1.71 -25.02 10.11
C ASP A 125 0.58 -25.42 9.15
N SER A 126 0.36 -24.63 8.10
CA SER A 126 -0.67 -24.82 7.07
C SER A 126 -2.12 -24.77 7.56
N ARG A 127 -2.39 -24.41 8.82
CA ARG A 127 -3.75 -24.47 9.41
C ARG A 127 -4.62 -23.27 9.09
N LYS A 128 -4.04 -22.12 8.73
CA LYS A 128 -4.79 -20.90 8.46
C LYS A 128 -4.34 -20.29 7.14
N VAL A 129 -5.31 -20.00 6.29
CA VAL A 129 -5.14 -19.16 5.11
C VAL A 129 -5.72 -17.79 5.41
N ARG A 130 -4.99 -16.74 5.07
CA ARG A 130 -5.43 -15.35 5.18
C ARG A 130 -5.41 -14.72 3.80
N ILE A 131 -6.46 -14.00 3.48
CA ILE A 131 -6.60 -13.28 2.22
C ILE A 131 -6.94 -11.83 2.57
N LEU A 132 -6.14 -10.91 2.05
CA LEU A 132 -6.41 -9.48 2.10
C LEU A 132 -6.83 -9.03 0.71
N ILE A 133 -8.06 -8.56 0.59
CA ILE A 133 -8.65 -8.09 -0.67
C ILE A 133 -8.76 -6.57 -0.58
N SER A 134 -8.41 -5.89 -1.67
CA SER A 134 -8.61 -4.46 -1.84
C SER A 134 -9.30 -4.18 -3.16
N ASN A 135 -10.35 -3.37 -3.12
CA ASN A 135 -11.00 -2.82 -4.30
C ASN A 135 -10.68 -1.33 -4.38
N TYR A 136 -9.59 -1.00 -5.06
CA TYR A 136 -9.23 0.38 -5.29
C TYR A 136 -10.03 0.92 -6.47
N VAL A 137 -10.68 2.07 -6.32
CA VAL A 137 -11.36 2.73 -7.44
C VAL A 137 -10.66 4.06 -7.64
N PRO A 138 -9.89 4.26 -8.71
CA PRO A 138 -9.27 5.57 -8.97
C PRO A 138 -10.34 6.63 -9.20
N SER A 139 -10.03 7.88 -8.85
CA SER A 139 -10.91 8.98 -9.22
C SER A 139 -10.92 9.19 -10.75
N LYS A 140 -12.00 9.76 -11.30
CA LYS A 140 -12.08 10.08 -12.74
C LYS A 140 -10.90 10.94 -13.21
N ARG A 141 -10.42 11.83 -12.34
CA ARG A 141 -9.28 12.71 -12.61
C ARG A 141 -7.96 11.93 -12.70
N MET A 142 -7.73 10.97 -11.82
CA MET A 142 -6.56 10.10 -11.88
C MET A 142 -6.52 9.30 -13.18
N LEU A 143 -7.67 8.75 -13.59
CA LEU A 143 -7.78 8.03 -14.86
C LEU A 143 -7.45 8.93 -16.06
N LYS A 144 -7.92 10.18 -16.05
CA LYS A 144 -7.63 11.16 -17.11
C LYS A 144 -6.13 11.49 -17.21
N ASN A 145 -5.41 11.55 -16.09
CA ASN A 145 -3.98 11.87 -16.09
C ASN A 145 -3.09 10.67 -16.43
N ALA A 146 -3.53 9.44 -16.13
CA ALA A 146 -2.77 8.22 -16.41
C ALA A 146 -2.83 7.78 -17.88
N PHE A 147 -3.87 8.20 -18.61
CA PHE A 147 -4.09 7.86 -20.02
C PHE A 147 -4.44 9.13 -20.81
N PRO A 148 -3.45 9.95 -21.20
CA PRO A 148 -3.68 11.17 -21.98
C PRO A 148 -4.22 10.90 -23.39
#